data_AF-A0AA91IPI1-F1
#
_entry.id   AF-A0AA91IPI1-F1
#
_cell.length_a   1.000
_cell.length_b   1.000
_cell.length_c   1.000
_cell.angle_alpha   90.00
_cell.angle_beta   90.00
_cell.angle_gamma   90.00
#
_symmetry.space_group_name_H-M   'P 1'
#
loop_
_entity.id
_entity.type
_entity.pdbx_description
1 polymer ?
#
loop_
_entity_poly.entity_id
_entity_poly.type
_entity_poly.pdbx_seq_one_letter_code
_entity_poly.pdbx_strand_id
1 'polypeptide(L)' 'MGPNTRDLGQSAWLPSVGVGYRFEFKPRMNVRLDLGVGKGSTGFYFQVGEAF' A
#
# COMPACT_ATOMS: atom_id res chain seq x y z
N MET A 1 12.07 19.25 -28.71
CA MET A 1 11.33 19.92 -27.61
C MET A 1 11.38 18.99 -26.42
N GLY A 2 12.32 19.19 -25.49
CA GLY A 2 12.41 18.39 -24.26
C GLY A 2 11.37 18.85 -23.24
N PRO A 3 10.85 17.97 -22.37
CA PRO A 3 9.82 18.35 -21.40
C PRO A 3 10.34 19.45 -20.46
N ASN A 4 9.51 20.47 -20.23
CA ASN A 4 9.83 21.62 -19.37
C ASN A 4 9.93 21.16 -17.91
N THR A 5 10.99 21.57 -17.21
CA THR A 5 11.21 21.28 -15.79
C THR A 5 10.14 21.87 -14.86
N ARG A 6 9.32 22.82 -15.36
CA ARG A 6 8.19 23.42 -14.63
C ARG A 6 7.01 22.45 -14.43
N ASP A 7 6.86 21.43 -15.26
CA ASP A 7 5.78 20.43 -15.12
C ASP A 7 6.10 19.36 -14.07
N LEU A 8 7.37 19.19 -13.69
CA LEU A 8 7.79 18.33 -12.59
C LEU A 8 7.39 18.89 -11.22
N GLY A 9 7.21 20.22 -11.11
CA GLY A 9 6.81 20.89 -9.87
C GLY A 9 5.31 20.91 -9.60
N GLN A 10 4.48 20.71 -10.63
CA GLN A 10 3.03 20.52 -10.51
C GLN A 10 2.64 19.05 -10.24
N SER A 11 3.64 18.24 -9.85
CA SER A 11 3.53 16.80 -9.58
C SER A 11 2.23 16.49 -8.85
N ALA A 12 1.35 15.79 -9.55
CA ALA A 12 0.03 15.42 -9.07
C ALA A 12 0.16 14.68 -7.73
N TRP A 13 -0.26 15.35 -6.64
CA TRP A 13 -0.26 14.76 -5.31
C TRP A 13 -1.13 13.51 -5.33
N LEU A 14 -0.57 12.38 -4.94
CA LEU A 14 -1.23 11.07 -4.87
C LEU A 14 -1.45 10.68 -3.40
N PRO A 15 -2.37 11.34 -2.68
CA PRO A 15 -2.68 10.96 -1.30
C PRO A 15 -3.19 9.52 -1.27
N SER A 16 -2.77 8.78 -0.25
CA SER A 16 -3.24 7.43 0.02
C SER A 16 -3.57 7.26 1.49
N VAL A 17 -4.60 6.47 1.75
CA VAL A 17 -5.05 6.06 3.08
C VAL A 17 -5.22 4.55 3.08
N GLY A 18 -4.92 3.90 4.18
CA GLY A 18 -5.12 2.47 4.28
C GLY A 18 -5.42 2.03 5.70
N VAL A 19 -6.06 0.87 5.81
CA VAL A 19 -6.33 0.17 7.06
C VAL A 19 -5.72 -1.22 6.97
N GLY A 20 -5.01 -1.61 8.03
CA GLY A 20 -4.38 -2.92 8.14
C GLY A 20 -4.83 -3.63 9.40
N TYR A 21 -5.12 -4.92 9.29
CA TYR A 21 -5.36 -5.81 10.42
C TYR A 21 -4.30 -6.91 10.41
N ARG A 22 -3.59 -7.04 11.54
CA ARG A 22 -2.56 -8.06 11.74
C ARG A 22 -2.92 -8.87 12.97
N PHE A 23 -2.96 -10.19 12.81
CA PHE A 23 -3.23 -11.10 13.91
C PHE A 23 -2.42 -12.39 13.78
N GLU A 24 -2.09 -12.95 14.93
CA GLU A 24 -1.47 -14.27 15.04
C GLU A 24 -2.57 -15.30 15.29
N PHE A 25 -2.79 -16.20 14.32
CA PHE A 25 -3.90 -17.16 14.43
C PHE A 25 -3.48 -18.43 15.21
N LYS A 26 -2.20 -18.78 15.17
CA LYS A 26 -1.53 -19.88 15.90
C LYS A 26 -0.07 -19.48 16.14
N PRO A 27 0.62 -20.06 17.14
CA PRO A 27 2.07 -19.94 17.25
C PRO A 27 2.69 -20.29 15.91
N ARG A 28 3.55 -19.42 15.39
CA ARG A 28 4.18 -19.50 14.05
C ARG A 28 3.31 -19.11 12.86
N MET A 29 2.07 -18.66 13.00
CA MET A 29 1.22 -18.25 11.87
C MET A 29 0.76 -16.80 12.02
N ASN A 30 1.43 -15.90 11.31
CA ASN A 30 1.11 -14.47 11.27
C ASN A 30 0.34 -14.15 9.99
N VAL A 31 -0.87 -13.61 10.16
CA VAL A 31 -1.74 -13.19 9.06
C VAL A 31 -1.84 -11.67 9.04
N ARG A 32 -1.70 -11.08 7.85
CA ARG A 32 -1.83 -9.66 7.61
C ARG A 32 -2.78 -9.40 6.45
N LEU A 33 -3.74 -8.52 6.69
CA LEU A 33 -4.68 -8.00 5.72
C LEU A 33 -4.51 -6.50 5.68
N ASP A 34 -4.10 -5.93 4.55
CA ASP A 34 -4.05 -4.49 4.35
C ASP A 34 -4.94 -4.09 3.18
N LEU A 35 -5.70 -3.03 3.39
CA LEU A 35 -6.55 -2.38 2.40
C LEU A 35 -6.02 -0.96 2.22
N GLY A 36 -5.55 -0.63 1.02
CA GLY A 36 -5.04 0.70 0.68
C GLY A 36 -5.87 1.34 -0.43
N VAL A 37 -6.25 2.60 -0.24
CA VAL A 37 -6.92 3.43 -1.25
C VAL A 37 -6.06 4.67 -1.49
N GLY A 38 -5.53 4.79 -2.70
CA GLY A 38 -4.77 5.92 -3.20
C GLY A 38 -5.54 6.70 -4.25
N LYS A 39 -5.02 7.88 -4.62
CA LYS A 39 -5.56 8.67 -5.73
C LYS A 39 -5.41 7.90 -7.04
N GLY A 40 -6.52 7.31 -7.49
CA GLY A 40 -6.62 6.56 -8.75
C GLY A 40 -6.30 5.07 -8.63
N SER A 41 -6.06 4.54 -7.43
CA SER A 41 -5.77 3.12 -7.23
C SER A 41 -6.31 2.60 -5.91
N THR A 42 -6.88 1.40 -5.92
CA THR A 42 -7.27 0.67 -4.71
C THR A 42 -6.56 -0.67 -4.75
N GLY A 43 -5.86 -1.01 -3.66
CA GLY A 43 -5.07 -2.23 -3.52
C GLY A 43 -5.51 -3.03 -2.29
N PHE A 44 -5.68 -4.33 -2.50
CA PHE A 44 -5.87 -5.29 -1.41
C PHE A 44 -4.61 -6.15 -1.30
N TYR A 45 -4.05 -6.22 -0.10
CA TYR A 45 -2.87 -7.02 0.21
C TYR A 45 -3.22 -8.04 1.28
N PHE A 46 -2.90 -9.30 0.99
CA PHE A 46 -3.03 -10.40 1.93
C PHE A 46 -1.69 -11.11 2.04
N GLN A 47 -1.21 -11.30 3.26
CA GLN A 47 0.07 -11.93 3.53
C GLN A 47 -0.09 -12.94 4.66
N VAL A 48 0.37 -14.17 4.41
CA VAL A 48 0.44 -15.24 5.40
C VAL A 48 1.89 -15.64 5.55
N GLY A 49 2.42 -15.50 6.76
CA GLY A 49 3.75 -15.95 7.10
C GLY A 49 3.67 -17.10 8.10
N GLU A 50 4.17 -18.26 7.71
CA GLU A 50 4.52 -19.34 8.64
C GLU A 50 5.97 -19.15 9.08
N ALA A 51 6.21 -18.88 10.36
CA ALA A 51 7.55 -18.71 10.93
C ALA A 51 8.01 -20.04 11.51
N PHE A 52 8.76 -20.82 10.73
CA PHE A 52 9.27 -22.14 11.09
C PHE A 52 10.12 -22.14 12.38
#